data_AF-A0A4Y7PV48-F1
#
_entry.id   AF-A0A4Y7PV48-F1
#
_cell.length_a   1.000
_cell.length_b   1.000
_cell.length_c   1.000
_cell.angle_alpha   90.00
_cell.angle_beta   90.00
_cell.angle_gamma   90.00
#
_symmetry.space_group_name_H-M   'P 1'
#
loop_
_entity.id
_entity.type
_entity.pdbx_description
1 polymer ?
#
loop_
_entity_poly.entity_id
_entity_poly.type
_entity_poly.pdbx_seq_one_letter_code
_entity_poly.pdbx_strand_id
1 'polypeptide(L)'
;MTDQIHVYVSPSADDSRSPCPALNTLANHGYLLSAPTSFITSACSLVSVDRPRNGREITPKAVVHALQEAYQLSTPLAYFLSYVGFGLLGQFREVSLTDIGRHNMVEHDASISHVNAFGKEYAPTLVNFTLFDEFVHDSKTGLFITAEDIATSRVRRELDSDSMIDAVHQEIARGEAALVLSIFGDDGFRVPLEDIVSFWRDEQLPDGWKPSRTTTLRGTVGLSTDIRKAMKKLRATKSLKTSLPSNTAQHNPLVVQEAS
;
A
#
# COMPACT_ATOMS: atom_id res chain seq x y z
N MET A 1 19.65 23.19 -7.71
CA MET A 1 18.41 23.99 -7.85
C MET A 1 17.22 23.16 -8.37
N THR A 2 17.19 21.83 -8.13
CA THR A 2 16.10 20.93 -8.55
C THR A 2 15.11 20.60 -7.42
N ASP A 3 15.41 21.00 -6.17
CA ASP A 3 14.70 20.59 -4.95
C ASP A 3 13.39 21.35 -4.67
N GLN A 4 13.02 22.30 -5.52
CA GLN A 4 11.83 23.15 -5.30
C GLN A 4 10.62 22.72 -6.15
N ILE A 5 10.79 21.75 -7.06
CA ILE A 5 9.77 21.38 -8.05
C ILE A 5 8.76 20.36 -7.49
N HIS A 6 9.18 19.55 -6.52
CA HIS A 6 8.41 18.44 -5.96
C HIS A 6 8.20 18.57 -4.45
N VAL A 7 8.10 19.81 -3.95
CA VAL A 7 7.79 20.07 -2.54
C VAL A 7 6.43 19.45 -2.20
N TYR A 8 6.32 18.88 -1.01
CA TYR A 8 5.07 18.35 -0.47
C TYR A 8 4.05 19.48 -0.27
N VAL A 9 2.82 19.23 -0.69
CA VAL A 9 1.66 20.08 -0.42
C VAL A 9 0.51 19.16 -0.03
N SER A 10 -0.03 19.34 1.17
CA SER A 10 -1.20 18.60 1.66
C SER A 10 -2.38 18.79 0.71
N PRO A 11 -3.18 17.75 0.42
CA PRO A 11 -4.38 17.90 -0.38
C PRO A 11 -5.39 18.81 0.30
N SER A 12 -6.10 19.60 -0.50
CA SER A 12 -7.33 20.28 -0.10
C SER A 12 -8.54 19.33 -0.17
N ALA A 13 -9.68 19.75 0.36
CA ALA A 13 -10.91 18.94 0.34
C ALA A 13 -11.46 18.71 -1.09
N ASP A 14 -11.11 19.56 -2.05
CA ASP A 14 -11.58 19.46 -3.44
C ASP A 14 -10.68 18.58 -4.32
N ASP A 15 -9.47 18.26 -3.83
CA ASP A 15 -8.51 17.42 -4.53
C ASP A 15 -8.93 15.95 -4.48
N SER A 16 -8.88 15.29 -5.64
CA SER A 16 -9.16 13.86 -5.76
C SER A 16 -7.99 13.06 -5.20
N ARG A 17 -8.28 12.12 -4.31
CA ARG A 17 -7.35 11.12 -3.76
C ARG A 17 -7.97 9.73 -3.85
N SER A 18 -7.11 8.72 -3.72
CA SER A 18 -7.39 7.30 -3.90
C SER A 18 -7.16 6.52 -2.59
N PRO A 19 -7.47 5.20 -2.50
CA PRO A 19 -6.96 4.36 -1.41
C PRO A 19 -5.48 3.96 -1.60
N CYS A 20 -4.80 4.42 -2.66
CA CYS A 20 -3.41 4.09 -2.97
C CYS A 20 -2.45 5.17 -2.45
N PRO A 21 -1.65 4.89 -1.40
CA PRO A 21 -0.73 5.89 -0.83
C PRO A 21 0.34 6.33 -1.84
N ALA A 22 0.75 5.43 -2.75
CA ALA A 22 1.76 5.75 -3.76
C ALA A 22 1.29 6.84 -4.73
N LEU A 23 0.07 6.74 -5.26
CA LEU A 23 -0.47 7.72 -6.19
C LEU A 23 -0.83 9.03 -5.49
N ASN A 24 -1.35 8.95 -4.27
CA ASN A 24 -1.65 10.13 -3.47
C ASN A 24 -0.38 10.92 -3.14
N THR A 25 0.70 10.24 -2.76
CA THR A 25 2.03 10.85 -2.55
C THR A 25 2.53 11.53 -3.83
N LEU A 26 2.41 10.88 -5.00
CA LEU A 26 2.78 11.50 -6.27
C LEU A 26 1.97 12.77 -6.56
N ALA A 27 0.68 12.79 -6.25
CA ALA A 27 -0.15 14.00 -6.37
C ALA A 27 0.26 15.08 -5.37
N ASN A 28 0.46 14.71 -4.10
CA ASN A 28 0.90 15.60 -3.03
C ASN A 28 2.29 16.20 -3.28
N HIS A 29 3.09 15.61 -4.17
CA HIS A 29 4.40 16.12 -4.62
C HIS A 29 4.40 16.65 -6.07
N GLY A 30 3.24 16.70 -6.75
CA GLY A 30 3.13 17.27 -8.09
C GLY A 30 3.85 16.47 -9.19
N TYR A 31 3.98 15.15 -9.04
CA TYR A 31 4.53 14.27 -10.08
C TYR A 31 3.52 13.90 -11.16
N LEU A 32 2.22 13.87 -10.84
CA LEU A 32 1.16 13.48 -11.78
C LEU A 32 0.80 14.63 -12.73
N LEU A 33 1.63 14.85 -13.75
CA LEU A 33 1.39 15.89 -14.77
C LEU A 33 0.45 15.40 -15.87
N SER A 34 -0.66 16.10 -16.12
CA SER A 34 -1.63 15.74 -17.16
C SER A 34 -1.14 15.95 -18.61
N ALA A 35 0.04 16.55 -18.84
CA ALA A 35 0.54 16.90 -20.18
C ALA A 35 1.96 16.34 -20.48
N PRO A 36 2.26 15.99 -21.74
CA PRO A 36 3.58 15.51 -22.14
C PRO A 36 4.65 16.60 -21.94
N THR A 37 5.68 16.24 -21.19
CA THR A 37 6.87 17.04 -20.84
C THR A 37 7.67 17.57 -22.05
N SER A 38 7.31 17.21 -23.29
CA SER A 38 7.98 17.68 -24.51
C SER A 38 7.78 19.18 -24.81
N PHE A 39 6.85 19.86 -24.12
CA PHE A 39 6.70 21.32 -24.16
C PHE A 39 7.37 22.05 -22.98
N ILE A 40 7.89 21.32 -21.99
CA ILE A 40 8.59 21.89 -20.83
C ILE A 40 10.09 21.96 -21.14
N THR A 41 10.44 22.45 -22.33
CA THR A 41 11.82 22.74 -22.71
C THR A 41 12.08 24.24 -22.52
N SER A 42 13.00 24.53 -21.60
CA SER A 42 13.68 25.83 -21.38
C SER A 42 12.88 27.08 -20.97
N ALA A 43 11.57 27.17 -21.22
CA ALA A 43 10.79 28.38 -20.88
C ALA A 43 10.16 28.36 -19.46
N CYS A 44 10.06 27.19 -18.82
CA CYS A 44 9.39 27.02 -17.53
C CYS A 44 10.25 27.34 -16.29
N SER A 45 11.49 27.82 -16.45
CA SER A 45 12.28 28.31 -15.31
C SER A 45 11.87 29.73 -14.84
N LEU A 46 10.94 30.40 -15.53
CA LEU A 46 10.58 31.79 -15.25
C LEU A 46 9.10 32.03 -14.92
N VAL A 47 8.27 30.99 -14.93
CA VAL A 47 6.86 31.06 -14.52
C VAL A 47 6.64 29.93 -13.54
N SER A 48 6.04 30.24 -12.39
CA SER A 48 5.53 29.26 -11.43
C SER A 48 4.57 28.33 -12.17
N VAL A 49 5.07 27.23 -12.70
CA VAL A 49 4.23 26.19 -13.30
C VAL A 49 3.48 25.58 -12.14
N ASP A 50 2.22 26.00 -11.98
CA ASP A 50 1.29 25.34 -11.10
C ASP A 50 1.16 23.88 -11.58
N ARG A 51 1.85 22.96 -10.90
CA ARG A 51 1.78 21.54 -11.23
C ARG A 51 0.45 21.04 -10.66
N PRO A 52 -0.47 20.49 -11.47
CA PRO A 52 -1.76 20.08 -10.97
C PRO A 52 -1.60 18.99 -9.90
N ARG A 53 -2.06 19.29 -8.67
CA ARG A 53 -2.09 18.36 -7.52
C ARG A 53 -3.50 17.88 -7.20
N ASN A 54 -4.45 18.24 -8.05
CA ASN A 54 -5.88 17.97 -7.88
C ASN A 54 -6.27 16.50 -8.09
N GLY A 55 -5.34 15.67 -8.58
CA GLY A 55 -5.58 14.24 -8.78
C GLY A 55 -6.60 13.91 -9.87
N ARG A 56 -6.80 14.79 -10.86
CA ARG A 56 -7.78 14.63 -11.96
C ARG A 56 -7.10 14.65 -13.32
N GLU A 57 -7.77 14.12 -14.34
CA GLU A 57 -7.31 14.12 -15.73
C GLU A 57 -5.93 13.47 -15.90
N ILE A 58 -5.69 12.38 -15.15
CA ILE A 58 -4.39 11.71 -15.12
C ILE A 58 -4.35 10.64 -16.21
N THR A 59 -3.43 10.77 -17.16
CA THR A 59 -3.23 9.78 -18.23
C THR A 59 -2.39 8.60 -17.76
N PRO A 60 -2.49 7.41 -18.40
CA PRO A 60 -1.62 6.28 -18.06
C PRO A 60 -0.14 6.64 -18.21
N LYS A 61 0.21 7.42 -19.24
CA LYS A 61 1.58 7.84 -19.50
C LYS A 61 2.11 8.77 -18.41
N ALA A 62 1.27 9.65 -17.87
CA ALA A 62 1.62 10.49 -16.72
C ALA A 62 1.97 9.63 -15.50
N VAL A 63 1.18 8.61 -15.20
CA VAL A 63 1.47 7.64 -14.12
C VAL A 63 2.79 6.92 -14.37
N VAL A 64 3.05 6.45 -15.60
CA VAL A 64 4.32 5.80 -15.95
C VAL A 64 5.50 6.71 -15.63
N HIS A 65 5.47 7.96 -16.10
CA HIS A 65 6.57 8.91 -15.86
C HIS A 65 6.74 9.21 -14.38
N ALA A 66 5.65 9.46 -13.66
CA ALA A 66 5.69 9.75 -12.23
C ALA A 66 6.27 8.58 -11.40
N LEU A 67 5.87 7.34 -11.71
CA LEU A 67 6.41 6.14 -11.08
C LEU A 67 7.91 5.95 -11.35
N GLN A 68 8.36 6.27 -12.56
CA GLN A 68 9.78 6.17 -12.91
C GLN A 68 10.61 7.28 -12.27
N GLU A 69 10.09 8.50 -12.23
CA GLU A 69 10.79 9.69 -11.75
C GLU A 69 10.89 9.72 -10.21
N ALA A 70 9.78 9.49 -9.51
CA ALA A 70 9.75 9.57 -8.05
C ALA A 70 10.30 8.30 -7.38
N TYR A 71 9.93 7.13 -7.90
CA TYR A 71 10.18 5.85 -7.23
C TYR A 71 11.19 4.95 -7.94
N GLN A 72 11.79 5.40 -9.05
CA GLN A 72 12.77 4.63 -9.82
C GLN A 72 12.25 3.25 -10.28
N LEU A 73 10.97 3.15 -10.64
CA LEU A 73 10.43 1.91 -11.21
C LEU A 73 11.04 1.62 -12.59
N SER A 74 11.23 0.34 -12.90
CA SER A 74 11.61 -0.06 -14.26
C SER A 74 10.47 0.18 -15.25
N THR A 75 10.81 0.45 -16.52
CA THR A 75 9.83 0.66 -17.59
C THR A 75 8.79 -0.46 -17.65
N PRO A 76 9.14 -1.76 -17.65
CA PRO A 76 8.14 -2.82 -17.68
C PRO A 76 7.15 -2.77 -16.51
N LEU A 77 7.63 -2.47 -15.30
CA LEU A 77 6.76 -2.40 -14.12
C LEU A 77 5.86 -1.17 -14.15
N ALA A 78 6.39 0.00 -14.50
CA ALA A 78 5.62 1.24 -14.57
C ALA A 78 4.50 1.14 -15.61
N TYR A 79 4.79 0.60 -16.81
CA TYR A 79 3.78 0.34 -17.83
C TYR A 79 2.75 -0.69 -17.38
N PHE A 80 3.19 -1.77 -16.72
CA PHE A 80 2.29 -2.79 -16.18
C PHE A 80 1.30 -2.17 -15.18
N LEU A 81 1.79 -1.51 -14.13
CA LEU A 81 0.93 -0.92 -13.09
C LEU A 81 -0.04 0.12 -13.66
N SER A 82 0.44 0.95 -14.59
CA SER A 82 -0.39 1.98 -15.19
C SER A 82 -1.43 1.42 -16.16
N TYR A 83 -1.02 0.77 -17.25
CA TYR A 83 -1.96 0.37 -18.31
C TYR A 83 -2.87 -0.79 -17.89
N VAL A 84 -2.38 -1.74 -17.08
CA VAL A 84 -3.23 -2.81 -16.56
C VAL A 84 -4.23 -2.26 -15.54
N GLY A 85 -3.81 -1.36 -14.64
CA GLY A 85 -4.71 -0.72 -13.69
C GLY A 85 -5.84 0.05 -14.37
N PHE A 86 -5.50 0.87 -15.38
CA PHE A 86 -6.48 1.59 -16.20
C PHE A 86 -7.41 0.64 -16.96
N GLY A 87 -6.88 -0.47 -17.48
CA GLY A 87 -7.65 -1.53 -18.13
C GLY A 87 -8.66 -2.19 -17.18
N LEU A 88 -8.27 -2.49 -15.93
CA LEU A 88 -9.15 -3.05 -14.91
C LEU A 88 -10.29 -2.08 -14.54
N LEU A 89 -10.02 -0.77 -14.51
CA LEU A 89 -11.04 0.26 -14.31
C LEU A 89 -11.97 0.45 -15.52
N GLY A 90 -11.61 -0.07 -16.70
CA GLY A 90 -12.30 0.20 -17.96
C GLY A 90 -12.12 1.63 -18.46
N GLN A 91 -11.09 2.35 -17.98
CA GLN A 91 -10.81 3.75 -18.32
C GLN A 91 -9.48 3.85 -19.06
N PHE A 92 -9.51 4.18 -20.36
CA PHE A 92 -8.31 4.11 -21.23
C PHE A 92 -7.68 5.46 -21.58
N ARG A 93 -8.27 6.57 -21.14
CA ARG A 93 -7.80 7.93 -21.48
C ARG A 93 -7.21 8.63 -20.26
N GLU A 94 -8.08 8.97 -19.34
CA GLU A 94 -7.79 9.74 -18.14
C GLU A 94 -8.61 9.20 -17.00
N VAL A 95 -8.07 9.29 -15.78
CA VAL A 95 -8.74 8.92 -14.54
C VAL A 95 -8.61 10.04 -13.51
N SER A 96 -9.54 10.09 -12.58
CA SER A 96 -9.33 10.78 -11.30
C SER A 96 -8.81 9.76 -10.27
N LEU A 97 -8.03 10.19 -9.29
CA LEU A 97 -7.49 9.27 -8.26
C LEU A 97 -8.59 8.54 -7.50
N THR A 98 -9.75 9.17 -7.30
CA THR A 98 -10.91 8.53 -6.66
C THR A 98 -11.43 7.32 -7.46
N ASP A 99 -11.21 7.27 -8.78
CA ASP A 99 -11.61 6.14 -9.62
C ASP A 99 -10.91 4.83 -9.23
N ILE A 100 -9.68 4.94 -8.71
CA ILE A 100 -8.90 3.79 -8.20
C ILE A 100 -9.61 3.11 -7.04
N GLY A 101 -10.44 3.84 -6.28
CA GLY A 101 -11.22 3.31 -5.18
C GLY A 101 -12.46 2.50 -5.59
N ARG A 102 -12.70 2.30 -6.89
CA ARG A 102 -13.83 1.49 -7.36
C ARG A 102 -13.64 0.02 -7.01
N HIS A 103 -14.58 -0.51 -6.25
CA HIS A 103 -14.51 -1.81 -5.61
C HIS A 103 -14.52 -2.98 -6.61
N ASN A 104 -13.71 -3.99 -6.33
CA ASN A 104 -13.48 -5.19 -7.16
C ASN A 104 -12.89 -4.91 -8.55
N MET A 105 -12.19 -3.78 -8.71
CA MET A 105 -11.36 -3.50 -9.88
C MET A 105 -9.88 -3.70 -9.53
N VAL A 106 -9.27 -2.67 -8.96
CA VAL A 106 -7.96 -2.75 -8.30
C VAL A 106 -8.15 -2.75 -6.79
N GLU A 107 -9.04 -1.87 -6.30
CA GLU A 107 -9.44 -1.81 -4.90
C GLU A 107 -10.12 -3.12 -4.46
N HIS A 108 -9.80 -3.52 -3.24
CA HIS A 108 -10.28 -4.73 -2.62
C HIS A 108 -10.40 -4.57 -1.10
N ASP A 109 -11.31 -5.37 -0.53
CA ASP A 109 -11.46 -5.50 0.91
C ASP A 109 -10.21 -6.09 1.59
N ALA A 110 -10.18 -6.02 2.92
CA ALA A 110 -9.04 -6.45 3.74
C ALA A 110 -7.75 -5.69 3.41
N SER A 111 -7.86 -4.42 3.02
CA SER A 111 -6.72 -3.50 2.94
C SER A 111 -6.05 -3.36 4.32
N ILE A 112 -4.74 -3.09 4.32
CA ILE A 112 -3.97 -2.96 5.57
C ILE A 112 -4.43 -1.75 6.39
N SER A 113 -4.68 -0.62 5.74
CA SER A 113 -4.91 0.68 6.41
C SER A 113 -6.23 1.35 6.01
N HIS A 114 -7.09 0.68 5.25
CA HIS A 114 -8.38 1.20 4.80
C HIS A 114 -9.51 0.26 5.25
N VAL A 115 -10.67 0.85 5.52
CA VAL A 115 -11.88 0.07 5.78
C VAL A 115 -12.43 -0.49 4.48
N ASN A 116 -13.14 -1.61 4.57
CA ASN A 116 -13.76 -2.27 3.42
C ASN A 116 -14.82 -1.38 2.75
N ALA A 117 -15.20 -1.74 1.52
CA ALA A 117 -16.23 -1.02 0.78
C ALA A 117 -17.64 -1.24 1.33
N PHE A 118 -17.88 -2.30 2.11
CA PHE A 118 -19.19 -2.69 2.67
C PHE A 118 -20.30 -2.74 1.60
N GLY A 119 -19.98 -3.29 0.42
CA GLY A 119 -20.90 -3.41 -0.71
C GLY A 119 -21.20 -2.11 -1.45
N LYS A 120 -20.48 -1.02 -1.17
CA LYS A 120 -20.53 0.22 -1.96
C LYS A 120 -19.68 0.09 -3.23
N GLU A 121 -20.00 0.90 -4.24
CA GLU A 121 -19.23 0.93 -5.49
C GLU A 121 -17.80 1.46 -5.29
N TYR A 122 -17.61 2.37 -4.33
CA TYR A 122 -16.31 2.96 -4.02
C TYR A 122 -15.96 2.75 -2.55
N ALA A 123 -14.74 2.31 -2.28
CA ALA A 123 -14.21 2.22 -0.93
C ALA A 123 -13.77 3.61 -0.40
N PRO A 124 -13.76 3.80 0.93
CA PRO A 124 -13.21 5.00 1.54
C PRO A 124 -11.72 5.16 1.24
N THR A 125 -11.33 6.40 0.90
CA THR A 125 -9.95 6.75 0.51
C THR A 125 -9.08 7.20 1.68
N LEU A 126 -9.69 7.50 2.84
CA LEU A 126 -8.97 7.97 4.00
C LEU A 126 -8.37 6.81 4.78
N VAL A 127 -7.11 6.97 5.18
CA VAL A 127 -6.42 6.05 6.07
C VAL A 127 -7.20 5.93 7.39
N ASN A 128 -7.49 4.68 7.78
CA ASN A 128 -8.04 4.37 9.07
C ASN A 128 -6.89 4.21 10.08
N PHE A 129 -6.76 5.16 11.01
CA PHE A 129 -5.66 5.18 11.98
C PHE A 129 -5.63 3.94 12.87
N THR A 130 -6.78 3.37 13.26
CA THR A 130 -6.80 2.14 14.06
C THR A 130 -6.18 0.97 13.30
N LEU A 131 -6.58 0.76 12.03
CA LEU A 131 -6.03 -0.31 11.20
C LEU A 131 -4.54 -0.08 10.91
N PHE A 132 -4.14 1.17 10.70
CA PHE A 132 -2.74 1.54 10.50
C PHE A 132 -1.88 1.30 11.76
N ASP A 133 -2.37 1.67 12.94
CA ASP A 133 -1.68 1.45 14.20
C ASP A 133 -1.52 -0.05 14.49
N GLU A 134 -2.54 -0.86 14.21
CA GLU A 134 -2.45 -2.33 14.27
C GLU A 134 -1.39 -2.88 13.31
N PHE A 135 -1.26 -2.31 12.12
CA PHE A 135 -0.20 -2.68 11.17
C PHE A 135 1.19 -2.33 11.70
N VAL A 136 1.37 -1.12 12.25
CA VAL A 136 2.64 -0.72 12.88
C VAL A 136 2.98 -1.66 14.06
N HIS A 137 2.00 -2.04 14.86
CA HIS A 137 2.17 -2.99 15.97
C HIS A 137 2.51 -4.43 15.53
N ASP A 138 2.22 -4.81 14.28
CA ASP A 138 2.63 -6.10 13.74
C ASP A 138 4.16 -6.17 13.50
N SER A 139 4.89 -5.04 13.58
CA SER A 139 6.36 -5.03 13.56
C SER A 139 6.92 -5.80 14.75
N LYS A 140 7.65 -6.88 14.49
CA LYS A 140 8.29 -7.67 15.57
C LYS A 140 9.39 -6.93 16.32
N THR A 141 10.09 -6.03 15.63
CA THR A 141 11.24 -5.31 16.20
C THR A 141 10.85 -3.95 16.76
N GLY A 142 9.71 -3.39 16.32
CA GLY A 142 9.34 -2.01 16.62
C GLY A 142 10.27 -0.97 15.98
N LEU A 143 11.07 -1.36 14.99
CA LEU A 143 12.05 -0.47 14.32
C LEU A 143 11.79 -0.37 12.81
N PHE A 144 11.39 -1.47 12.18
CA PHE A 144 11.16 -1.55 10.75
C PHE A 144 10.06 -2.56 10.43
N ILE A 145 9.49 -2.44 9.24
CA ILE A 145 8.55 -3.41 8.65
C ILE A 145 9.29 -4.32 7.68
N THR A 146 9.00 -5.61 7.77
CA THR A 146 9.51 -6.67 6.89
C THR A 146 8.38 -7.39 6.13
N ALA A 147 8.74 -8.28 5.19
CA ALA A 147 7.78 -9.14 4.51
C ALA A 147 7.00 -10.04 5.48
N GLU A 148 7.62 -10.50 6.57
CA GLU A 148 6.97 -11.30 7.61
C GLU A 148 5.97 -10.50 8.44
N ASP A 149 6.25 -9.22 8.71
CA ASP A 149 5.33 -8.35 9.45
C ASP A 149 4.13 -8.03 8.56
N ILE A 150 4.35 -7.69 7.28
CA ILE A 150 3.29 -7.56 6.27
C ILE A 150 2.43 -8.83 6.19
N ALA A 151 3.05 -10.01 6.15
CA ALA A 151 2.32 -11.27 6.11
C ALA A 151 1.44 -11.47 7.37
N THR A 152 1.90 -11.00 8.53
CA THR A 152 1.13 -11.02 9.78
C THR A 152 -0.10 -10.13 9.65
N SER A 153 0.07 -8.88 9.20
CA SER A 153 -1.03 -7.94 8.97
C SER A 153 -2.03 -8.44 7.93
N ARG A 154 -1.56 -8.98 6.80
CA ARG A 154 -2.42 -9.55 5.76
C ARG A 154 -3.23 -10.74 6.27
N VAL A 155 -2.62 -11.66 7.01
CA VAL A 155 -3.35 -12.79 7.60
C VAL A 155 -4.38 -12.31 8.61
N ARG A 156 -4.06 -11.31 9.44
CA ARG A 156 -5.00 -10.71 10.38
C ARG A 156 -6.17 -10.06 9.65
N ARG A 157 -5.90 -9.13 8.72
CA ARG A 157 -6.93 -8.43 7.94
C ARG A 157 -7.84 -9.37 7.15
N GLU A 158 -7.29 -10.43 6.54
CA GLU A 158 -8.10 -11.41 5.78
C GLU A 158 -8.93 -12.34 6.68
N LEU A 159 -8.60 -12.47 7.97
CA LEU A 159 -9.39 -13.25 8.94
C LEU A 159 -10.44 -12.38 9.64
N ASP A 160 -10.10 -11.12 9.92
CA ASP A 160 -10.96 -10.17 10.62
C ASP A 160 -11.95 -9.45 9.68
N SER A 161 -11.75 -9.60 8.36
CA SER A 161 -12.65 -9.02 7.35
C SER A 161 -13.95 -9.82 7.25
N ASP A 162 -15.07 -9.10 7.22
CA ASP A 162 -16.41 -9.69 7.00
C ASP A 162 -16.63 -10.19 5.56
N SER A 163 -15.66 -9.97 4.67
CA SER A 163 -15.71 -10.39 3.27
C SER A 163 -14.51 -11.27 2.89
N MET A 164 -14.78 -12.24 2.02
CA MET A 164 -13.75 -13.09 1.43
C MET A 164 -13.13 -12.43 0.21
N ILE A 165 -11.83 -12.16 0.29
CA ILE A 165 -11.03 -11.69 -0.85
C ILE A 165 -10.67 -12.85 -1.77
N ASP A 166 -10.88 -12.69 -3.08
CA ASP A 166 -10.55 -13.73 -4.06
C ASP A 166 -9.03 -13.82 -4.34
N ALA A 167 -8.64 -14.83 -5.11
CA ALA A 167 -7.24 -15.11 -5.40
C ALA A 167 -6.52 -13.99 -6.17
N VAL A 168 -7.22 -13.28 -7.06
CA VAL A 168 -6.65 -12.18 -7.85
C VAL A 168 -6.36 -10.99 -6.93
N HIS A 169 -7.35 -10.56 -6.16
CA HIS A 169 -7.21 -9.44 -5.23
C HIS A 169 -6.23 -9.76 -4.09
N GLN A 170 -6.14 -11.03 -3.66
CA GLN A 170 -5.07 -11.48 -2.76
C GLN A 170 -3.67 -11.29 -3.35
N GLU A 171 -3.46 -11.53 -4.65
CA GLU A 171 -2.16 -11.27 -5.29
C GLU A 171 -1.90 -9.77 -5.46
N ILE A 172 -2.92 -8.96 -5.78
CA ILE A 172 -2.82 -7.49 -5.83
C ILE A 172 -2.36 -6.95 -4.48
N ALA A 173 -3.09 -7.29 -3.42
CA ALA A 173 -2.77 -6.95 -2.04
C ALA A 173 -1.31 -7.23 -1.62
N ARG A 174 -0.78 -8.41 -2.00
CA ARG A 174 0.62 -8.76 -1.71
C ARG A 174 1.59 -7.97 -2.58
N GLY A 175 1.23 -7.74 -3.84
CA GLY A 175 2.00 -6.93 -4.77
C GLY A 175 2.15 -5.48 -4.31
N GLU A 176 1.08 -4.87 -3.79
CA GLU A 176 1.08 -3.52 -3.23
C GLU A 176 2.07 -3.39 -2.07
N ALA A 177 1.99 -4.28 -1.09
CA ALA A 177 2.91 -4.27 0.04
C ALA A 177 4.36 -4.59 -0.40
N ALA A 178 4.55 -5.49 -1.36
CA ALA A 178 5.85 -5.78 -1.94
C ALA A 178 6.45 -4.56 -2.65
N LEU A 179 5.64 -3.72 -3.29
CA LEU A 179 6.13 -2.47 -3.88
C LEU A 179 6.69 -1.53 -2.81
N VAL A 180 5.99 -1.36 -1.68
CA VAL A 180 6.46 -0.50 -0.60
C VAL A 180 7.81 -0.98 -0.06
N LEU A 181 7.92 -2.27 0.26
CA LEU A 181 9.19 -2.86 0.71
C LEU A 181 10.30 -2.73 -0.34
N SER A 182 9.96 -2.84 -1.63
CA SER A 182 10.95 -2.74 -2.71
C SER A 182 11.44 -1.30 -2.93
N ILE A 183 10.54 -0.31 -2.87
CA ILE A 183 10.81 1.11 -3.14
C ILE A 183 11.55 1.73 -1.95
N PHE A 184 11.03 1.56 -0.73
CA PHE A 184 11.54 2.25 0.46
C PHE A 184 12.50 1.42 1.31
N GLY A 185 12.56 0.10 1.08
CA GLY A 185 13.36 -0.78 1.94
C GLY A 185 14.86 -0.67 1.69
N ASP A 186 15.64 -0.95 2.73
CA ASP A 186 17.09 -1.18 2.62
C ASP A 186 17.41 -2.46 1.81
N ASP A 187 18.68 -2.86 1.67
CA ASP A 187 19.07 -4.04 0.86
C ASP A 187 18.45 -5.37 1.34
N GLY A 188 17.93 -5.40 2.56
CA GLY A 188 17.15 -6.50 3.12
C GLY A 188 15.63 -6.33 2.96
N PHE A 189 15.17 -5.34 2.18
CA PHE A 189 13.76 -4.96 2.03
C PHE A 189 13.07 -4.61 3.35
N ARG A 190 13.81 -4.00 4.28
CA ARG A 190 13.28 -3.52 5.56
C ARG A 190 13.03 -2.02 5.46
N VAL A 191 11.82 -1.58 5.80
CA VAL A 191 11.45 -0.17 5.76
C VAL A 191 11.38 0.38 7.18
N PRO A 192 12.13 1.43 7.54
CA PRO A 192 12.01 2.09 8.84
C PRO A 192 10.56 2.46 9.15
N LEU A 193 10.15 2.36 10.43
CA LEU A 193 8.77 2.68 10.79
C LEU A 193 8.41 4.15 10.52
N GLU A 194 9.36 5.07 10.71
CA GLU A 194 9.15 6.49 10.38
C GLU A 194 8.85 6.71 8.89
N ASP A 195 9.53 5.98 8.00
CA ASP A 195 9.28 6.03 6.56
C ASP A 195 7.92 5.42 6.21
N ILE A 196 7.51 4.34 6.91
CA ILE A 196 6.16 3.76 6.77
C ILE A 196 5.10 4.77 7.20
N VAL A 197 5.30 5.49 8.30
CA VAL A 197 4.37 6.54 8.75
C VAL A 197 4.29 7.66 7.72
N SER A 198 5.43 8.23 7.32
CA SER A 198 5.49 9.32 6.33
C SER A 198 4.79 8.93 5.03
N PHE A 199 5.15 7.79 4.44
CA PHE A 199 4.65 7.41 3.12
C PHE A 199 3.23 6.83 3.16
N TRP A 200 2.95 5.91 4.08
CA TRP A 200 1.70 5.14 4.05
C TRP A 200 0.54 5.90 4.70
N ARG A 201 0.80 6.60 5.81
CA ARG A 201 -0.22 7.34 6.56
C ARG A 201 -0.31 8.79 6.09
N ASP A 202 0.83 9.48 5.99
CA ASP A 202 0.86 10.92 5.72
C ASP A 202 0.98 11.24 4.21
N GLU A 203 1.17 10.20 3.39
CA GLU A 203 1.25 10.27 1.92
C GLU A 203 2.29 11.30 1.46
N GLN A 204 3.44 11.24 2.12
CA GLN A 204 4.59 12.11 1.94
C GLN A 204 5.85 11.26 1.76
N LEU A 205 6.70 11.63 0.79
CA LEU A 205 8.03 11.02 0.67
C LEU A 205 8.85 11.31 1.95
N PRO A 206 9.55 10.32 2.53
CA PRO A 206 10.34 10.57 3.73
C PRO A 206 11.43 11.62 3.50
N ASP A 207 11.79 12.35 4.55
CA ASP A 207 12.70 13.48 4.45
C ASP A 207 14.09 13.06 3.95
N GLY A 208 14.55 13.70 2.88
CA GLY A 208 15.83 13.40 2.24
C GLY A 208 15.89 12.03 1.54
N TRP A 209 14.77 11.29 1.49
CA TRP A 209 14.71 9.99 0.84
C TRP A 209 15.03 10.09 -0.65
N LYS A 210 15.78 9.10 -1.13
CA LYS A 210 16.06 8.90 -2.55
C LYS A 210 16.03 7.40 -2.85
N PRO A 211 15.59 6.99 -4.05
CA PRO A 211 15.63 5.58 -4.43
C PRO A 211 17.04 5.01 -4.32
N SER A 212 17.19 3.91 -3.58
CA SER A 212 18.46 3.18 -3.44
C SER A 212 18.64 2.13 -4.54
N ARG A 213 17.57 1.79 -5.27
CA ARG A 213 17.55 0.77 -6.31
C ARG A 213 16.46 1.04 -7.35
N THR A 214 16.57 0.34 -8.47
CA THR A 214 15.47 0.23 -9.45
C THR A 214 14.52 -0.89 -9.05
N THR A 215 13.27 -0.55 -8.74
CA THR A 215 12.21 -1.54 -8.47
C THR A 215 11.73 -2.15 -9.79
N THR A 216 11.75 -3.49 -9.89
CA THR A 216 11.42 -4.21 -11.14
C THR A 216 10.24 -5.15 -10.95
N LEU A 217 9.51 -5.44 -12.03
CA LEU A 217 8.38 -6.36 -12.02
C LEU A 217 8.76 -7.73 -11.45
N ARG A 218 9.91 -8.28 -11.87
CA ARG A 218 10.41 -9.56 -11.36
C ARG A 218 10.74 -9.48 -9.86
N GLY A 219 11.35 -8.38 -9.40
CA GLY A 219 11.65 -8.17 -7.99
C GLY A 219 10.38 -8.10 -7.14
N THR A 220 9.38 -7.32 -7.58
CA THR A 220 8.08 -7.19 -6.91
C THR A 220 7.35 -8.54 -6.82
N VAL A 221 7.33 -9.32 -7.91
CA VAL A 221 6.71 -10.66 -7.92
C VAL A 221 7.44 -11.63 -6.97
N GLY A 222 8.78 -11.53 -6.90
CA GLY A 222 9.58 -12.30 -5.95
C GLY A 222 9.19 -12.00 -4.50
N LEU A 223 9.17 -10.71 -4.14
CA LEU A 223 8.86 -10.29 -2.77
C LEU A 223 7.39 -10.57 -2.39
N SER A 224 6.45 -10.38 -3.32
CA SER A 224 5.04 -10.81 -3.15
C SER A 224 4.93 -12.32 -2.91
N THR A 225 5.74 -13.13 -3.61
CA THR A 225 5.81 -14.57 -3.37
C THR A 225 6.35 -14.91 -1.98
N ASP A 226 7.31 -14.16 -1.47
CA ASP A 226 7.85 -14.38 -0.13
C ASP A 226 6.84 -13.99 0.96
N ILE A 227 6.12 -12.89 0.79
CA ILE A 227 4.95 -12.55 1.64
C ILE A 227 3.93 -13.70 1.61
N ARG A 228 3.57 -14.21 0.43
CA ARG A 228 2.63 -15.33 0.28
C ARG A 228 3.09 -16.59 1.03
N LYS A 229 4.38 -16.94 0.94
CA LYS A 229 4.96 -18.08 1.67
C LYS A 229 4.87 -17.87 3.18
N ALA A 230 5.21 -16.66 3.66
CA ALA A 230 5.10 -16.31 5.07
C ALA A 230 3.65 -16.39 5.57
N MET A 231 2.68 -15.87 4.80
CA MET A 231 1.24 -15.99 5.11
C MET A 231 0.81 -17.46 5.21
N LYS A 232 1.22 -18.31 4.26
CA LYS A 232 0.90 -19.75 4.28
C LYS A 232 1.45 -20.44 5.53
N LYS A 233 2.70 -20.12 5.91
CA LYS A 233 3.32 -20.63 7.14
C LYS A 233 2.54 -20.20 8.39
N LEU A 234 2.17 -18.92 8.49
CA LEU A 234 1.38 -18.40 9.61
C LEU A 234 0.02 -19.09 9.75
N ARG A 235 -0.69 -19.27 8.63
CA ARG A 235 -1.98 -19.99 8.62
C ARG A 235 -1.84 -21.44 9.06
N ALA A 236 -0.81 -22.15 8.59
CA ALA A 236 -0.53 -23.51 9.02
C ALA A 236 -0.22 -23.60 10.52
N THR A 237 0.60 -22.69 11.06
CA THR A 237 0.89 -22.63 12.50
C THR A 237 -0.34 -22.32 13.33
N LYS A 238 -1.22 -21.39 12.89
CA LYS A 238 -2.49 -21.12 13.59
C LYS A 238 -3.41 -22.34 13.58
N SER A 239 -3.56 -23.02 12.44
CA SER A 239 -4.36 -24.25 12.35
C SER A 239 -3.87 -25.36 13.29
N LEU A 240 -2.55 -25.56 13.38
CA LEU A 240 -1.95 -26.53 14.30
C LEU A 240 -2.25 -26.20 15.76
N LYS A 241 -2.18 -24.92 16.16
CA LYS A 241 -2.50 -24.47 17.51
C LYS A 241 -3.98 -24.69 17.86
N THR A 242 -4.89 -24.45 16.93
CA THR A 242 -6.33 -24.71 17.14
C THR A 242 -6.66 -26.21 17.24
N SER A 243 -5.88 -27.07 16.58
CA SER A 243 -6.07 -28.53 16.63
C SER A 243 -5.47 -29.24 17.85
N LEU A 244 -4.63 -28.55 18.64
CA LEU A 244 -4.08 -29.11 19.88
C LEU A 244 -5.11 -28.94 21.02
N PRO A 245 -5.51 -30.02 21.73
CA PRO A 245 -6.44 -29.88 22.85
C PRO A 245 -5.85 -28.97 23.91
N SER A 246 -6.62 -27.96 24.34
CA SER A 246 -6.26 -27.07 25.44
C SER A 246 -6.05 -27.89 26.70
N ASN A 247 -4.80 -28.08 27.11
CA ASN A 247 -4.47 -28.76 28.35
C ASN A 247 -4.74 -27.82 29.54
N THR A 248 -6.00 -27.46 29.77
CA THR A 248 -6.45 -26.90 31.04
C THR A 248 -6.63 -28.07 31.99
N ALA A 249 -5.59 -28.32 32.79
CA ALA A 249 -5.62 -29.25 33.89
C ALA A 249 -6.84 -28.98 34.78
N GLN A 250 -7.66 -30.02 34.95
CA GLN A 250 -8.79 -30.02 35.88
C GLN A 250 -8.27 -29.77 37.29
N HIS A 251 -8.57 -28.59 37.84
CA HIS A 251 -8.48 -28.38 39.29
C HIS A 251 -9.64 -29.15 39.93
N ASN A 252 -9.36 -30.36 40.39
CA ASN A 252 -10.31 -31.19 41.12
C ASN A 252 -10.47 -30.60 42.54
N PRO A 253 -11.64 -30.11 42.97
CA PRO A 253 -11.83 -29.72 44.35
C PRO A 253 -11.94 -30.98 45.21
N LEU A 254 -11.05 -31.09 46.19
CA LEU A 254 -11.07 -32.12 47.22
C LEU A 254 -12.43 -32.10 47.94
N VAL A 255 -13.14 -33.22 47.85
CA VAL A 255 -14.32 -33.51 48.68
C VAL A 255 -13.87 -33.60 50.13
N VAL A 256 -14.27 -32.63 50.94
CA VAL A 256 -14.21 -32.75 52.40
C VAL A 256 -15.52 -33.40 52.85
N GLN A 257 -15.43 -34.67 53.26
CA GLN A 257 -16.47 -35.32 54.07
C GLN A 257 -16.41 -34.71 55.47
N GLU A 258 -17.43 -33.94 55.86
CA GLU A 258 -17.72 -33.69 57.27
C GLU A 258 -18.63 -34.80 57.78
N ALA A 259 -18.12 -35.52 58.77
CA ALA A 259 -18.90 -36.38 59.64
C ALA A 259 -19.37 -35.56 60.84
N SER A 260 -20.69 -35.42 61.00
CA SER A 260 -21.44 -35.38 62.27
C SER A 260 -22.94 -35.30 61.98
#